data_AF-A0A5R9BZR0-F1
#
_entry.id   AF-A0A5R9BZR0-F1
#
_cell.length_a   1.000
_cell.length_b   1.000
_cell.length_c   1.000
_cell.angle_alpha   90.00
_cell.angle_beta   90.00
_cell.angle_gamma   90.00
#
_symmetry.space_group_name_H-M   'P 1'
#
loop_
_entity.id
_entity.type
_entity.pdbx_description
1 polymer ?
#
loop_
_entity_poly.entity_id
_entity_poly.type
_entity_poly.pdbx_seq_one_letter_code
_entity_poly.pdbx_strand_id
1 'polypeptide(L)'
;MTEEELLKKFKARMKIFHTAEDDDLKDILAASKRDVLSLVGSTAETDERTTELILNRSRYVYNDRLEFFHEHFQSIIFDLSLEYATDLDGDVDADQSTI
;
A
#
# COMPACT_ATOMS: atom_id res chain seq x y z
N MET A 1 -8.13 -5.47 -4.60
CA MET A 1 -8.60 -4.32 -5.40
C MET A 1 -7.89 -4.33 -6.74
N THR A 2 -8.60 -4.00 -7.82
CA THR A 2 -8.02 -3.90 -9.17
C THR A 2 -7.30 -2.57 -9.38
N GLU A 3 -6.43 -2.50 -10.39
CA GLU A 3 -5.74 -1.26 -10.77
C GLU A 3 -6.73 -0.14 -11.11
N GLU A 4 -7.78 -0.45 -11.87
CA GLU A 4 -8.82 0.52 -12.27
C GLU A 4 -9.60 1.08 -11.08
N GLU A 5 -9.93 0.23 -10.10
CA GLU A 5 -10.59 0.68 -8.86
C GLU A 5 -9.68 1.61 -8.05
N LEU A 6 -8.38 1.30 -7.99
CA LEU A 6 -7.39 2.09 -7.28
C LEU A 6 -7.17 3.45 -7.97
N LEU A 7 -7.03 3.46 -9.30
CA LEU A 7 -6.96 4.67 -10.12
C LEU A 7 -8.19 5.56 -9.91
N LYS A 8 -9.39 4.97 -9.96
CA LYS A 8 -10.65 5.70 -9.73
C LYS A 8 -10.68 6.35 -8.34
N LYS A 9 -10.27 5.62 -7.29
CA LYS A 9 -10.18 6.16 -5.92
C LYS A 9 -9.16 7.30 -5.83
N PHE A 10 -8.00 7.14 -6.47
CA PHE A 10 -6.95 8.15 -6.46
C PHE A 10 -7.40 9.44 -7.16
N LYS A 11 -7.91 9.33 -8.39
CA LYS A 11 -8.43 10.46 -9.18
C LYS A 11 -9.52 11.23 -8.45
N ALA A 12 -10.44 10.53 -7.77
CA ALA A 12 -11.47 11.15 -6.95
C ALA A 12 -10.90 12.00 -5.80
N ARG A 13 -9.83 11.54 -5.12
CA ARG A 13 -9.17 12.29 -4.04
C ARG A 13 -8.44 13.52 -4.54
N MET A 14 -7.83 13.40 -5.73
CA MET A 14 -7.04 14.44 -6.35
C MET A 14 -7.88 15.42 -7.19
N LYS A 15 -9.19 15.17 -7.33
CA LYS A 15 -10.12 15.93 -8.17
C LYS A 15 -9.73 15.94 -9.66
N ILE A 16 -9.20 14.82 -10.14
CA ILE A 16 -8.83 14.60 -11.54
C ILE A 16 -10.00 13.92 -12.25
N PHE A 17 -10.51 14.53 -13.33
CA PHE A 17 -11.68 14.01 -14.06
C PHE A 17 -11.39 13.63 -15.51
N HIS A 18 -10.20 13.93 -16.03
CA HIS A 18 -9.75 13.56 -17.37
C HIS A 18 -8.92 12.27 -17.35
N THR A 19 -8.59 11.74 -18.52
CA THR A 19 -7.80 10.51 -18.68
C THR A 19 -6.37 10.75 -19.21
N ALA A 20 -5.99 12.01 -19.44
CA ALA A 20 -4.73 12.37 -20.10
C ALA A 20 -3.47 11.93 -19.34
N GLU A 21 -3.58 11.68 -18.03
CA GLU A 21 -2.48 11.29 -17.14
C GLU A 21 -2.71 9.90 -16.53
N ASP A 22 -3.67 9.11 -17.04
CA ASP A 22 -4.04 7.83 -16.42
C ASP A 22 -2.86 6.85 -16.40
N ASP A 23 -2.04 6.82 -17.44
CA ASP A 23 -0.85 5.96 -17.50
C ASP A 23 0.19 6.37 -16.44
N ASP A 24 0.50 7.66 -16.32
CA ASP A 24 1.41 8.18 -15.31
C ASP A 24 0.89 7.93 -13.87
N LEU A 25 -0.42 8.11 -13.66
CA LEU A 25 -1.06 7.83 -12.38
C LEU A 25 -1.00 6.34 -12.02
N LYS A 26 -1.18 5.45 -12.99
CA LYS A 26 -1.05 4.00 -12.79
C LYS A 26 0.37 3.63 -12.41
N ASP A 27 1.38 4.23 -13.04
CA ASP A 27 2.78 4.00 -12.68
C ASP A 27 3.10 4.46 -11.25
N ILE A 28 2.59 5.65 -10.84
CA ILE A 28 2.72 6.15 -9.47
C ILE A 28 2.07 5.19 -8.47
N LEU A 29 0.87 4.70 -8.77
CA LEU A 29 0.12 3.78 -7.92
C LEU A 29 0.81 2.42 -7.81
N ALA A 30 1.30 1.87 -8.93
CA ALA A 30 2.01 0.60 -8.97
C ALA A 30 3.34 0.67 -8.18
N ALA A 31 4.10 1.76 -8.34
CA ALA A 31 5.31 1.99 -7.57
C ALA A 31 5.00 2.14 -6.07
N SER A 32 3.97 2.90 -5.72
CA SER A 32 3.56 3.08 -4.32
C SER A 32 3.06 1.79 -3.68
N LYS A 33 2.35 0.95 -4.44
CA LYS A 33 1.93 -0.38 -4.00
C LYS A 33 3.12 -1.26 -3.66
N ARG A 34 4.09 -1.38 -4.57
CA ARG A 34 5.29 -2.20 -4.32
C ARG A 34 6.04 -1.74 -3.07
N ASP A 35 6.24 -0.44 -2.92
CA ASP A 35 7.00 0.11 -1.80
C ASP A 35 6.26 -0.04 -0.47
N VAL A 36 4.95 0.23 -0.43
CA VAL A 36 4.15 0.05 0.79
C VAL A 36 4.12 -1.42 1.21
N LEU A 37 3.89 -2.34 0.27
CA LEU A 37 3.90 -3.78 0.55
C LEU A 37 5.25 -4.24 1.10
N SER A 38 6.36 -3.73 0.55
CA SER A 38 7.70 -3.99 1.08
C SER A 38 7.91 -3.40 2.48
N LEU A 39 7.39 -2.20 2.77
CA LEU A 39 7.56 -1.54 4.07
C LEU A 39 6.82 -2.26 5.19
N VAL A 40 5.64 -2.79 4.90
CA VAL A 40 4.81 -3.50 5.88
C VAL A 40 5.07 -5.00 5.89
N GLY A 41 5.91 -5.53 5.00
CA GLY A 41 6.23 -6.96 4.96
C GLY A 41 5.09 -7.85 4.46
N SER A 42 4.24 -7.34 3.55
CA SER A 42 3.13 -8.09 2.96
C SER A 42 3.36 -8.32 1.46
N THR A 43 2.80 -9.39 0.91
CA THR A 43 2.78 -9.69 -0.53
C THR A 43 1.49 -9.23 -1.22
N ALA A 44 0.48 -8.81 -0.46
CA ALA A 44 -0.84 -8.44 -0.97
C ALA A 44 -1.52 -7.32 -0.17
N GLU A 45 -2.38 -6.56 -0.85
CA GLU A 45 -3.30 -5.61 -0.19
C GLU A 45 -4.41 -6.38 0.53
N THR A 46 -4.14 -6.82 1.76
CA THR A 46 -5.09 -7.60 2.56
C THR A 46 -5.98 -6.75 3.45
N ASP A 47 -5.61 -5.48 3.68
CA ASP A 47 -6.29 -4.58 4.61
C ASP A 47 -6.48 -3.16 4.02
N GLU A 48 -7.54 -2.47 4.46
CA GLU A 48 -7.86 -1.08 4.13
C GLU A 48 -6.74 -0.12 4.54
N ARG A 49 -6.06 -0.35 5.67
CA ARG A 49 -4.91 0.48 6.10
C ARG A 49 -3.77 0.45 5.08
N THR A 50 -3.47 -0.73 4.52
CA THR A 50 -2.47 -0.89 3.45
C THR A 50 -2.90 -0.16 2.18
N THR A 51 -4.18 -0.27 1.80
CA THR A 51 -4.76 0.53 0.70
C THR A 51 -4.58 2.04 0.92
N GLU A 52 -4.86 2.53 2.13
CA GLU A 52 -4.72 3.94 2.46
C GLU A 52 -3.28 4.42 2.37
N LEU A 53 -2.31 3.61 2.80
CA LEU A 53 -0.89 3.93 2.64
C LEU A 53 -0.48 4.06 1.17
N ILE A 54 -0.99 3.18 0.29
CA ILE A 54 -0.70 3.24 -1.15
C ILE A 54 -1.25 4.54 -1.75
N LEU A 55 -2.51 4.88 -1.45
CA LEU A 55 -3.14 6.11 -1.94
C LEU A 55 -2.45 7.36 -1.40
N ASN A 56 -2.04 7.36 -0.12
CA ASN A 56 -1.31 8.47 0.46
C ASN A 56 0.08 8.60 -0.16
N ARG A 57 0.89 7.55 -0.21
CA ARG A 57 2.23 7.61 -0.83
C ARG A 57 2.15 8.12 -2.27
N SER A 58 1.17 7.65 -3.04
CA SER A 58 0.90 8.12 -4.40
C SER A 58 0.59 9.62 -4.45
N ARG A 59 -0.15 10.15 -3.48
CA ARG A 59 -0.43 11.60 -3.36
C ARG A 59 0.85 12.38 -3.05
N TYR A 60 1.74 11.85 -2.22
CA TYR A 60 3.02 12.51 -1.95
C TYR A 60 3.93 12.49 -3.17
N VAL A 61 3.96 11.40 -3.95
CA VAL A 61 4.70 11.37 -5.23
C VAL A 61 4.13 12.39 -6.21
N TYR A 62 2.82 12.35 -6.47
CA TYR A 62 2.17 13.24 -7.42
C TYR A 62 2.34 14.73 -7.10
N ASN A 63 2.43 15.09 -5.81
CA ASN A 63 2.61 16.48 -5.39
C ASN A 63 4.09 16.88 -5.17
N ASP A 64 5.06 16.02 -5.54
CA ASP A 64 6.49 16.23 -5.29
C ASP A 64 6.85 16.44 -3.81
N ARG A 65 6.32 15.57 -2.94
CA ARG A 65 6.47 15.62 -1.47
C ARG A 65 6.88 14.28 -0.85
N LEU A 66 7.34 13.31 -1.64
CA LEU A 66 7.60 11.93 -1.18
C LEU A 66 8.44 11.84 0.11
N GLU A 67 9.37 12.77 0.31
CA GLU A 67 10.25 12.86 1.48
C GLU A 67 9.50 12.94 2.82
N PHE A 68 8.27 13.45 2.82
CA PHE A 68 7.45 13.58 4.03
C PHE A 68 6.57 12.36 4.30
N PHE A 69 6.52 11.38 3.40
CA PHE A 69 5.61 10.24 3.55
C PHE A 69 5.97 9.38 4.77
N HIS A 70 7.25 9.04 4.93
CA HIS A 70 7.67 8.12 5.98
C HIS A 70 7.40 8.67 7.39
N GLU A 71 7.73 9.94 7.63
CA GLU A 71 7.50 10.62 8.91
C GLU A 71 6.00 10.65 9.28
N HIS A 72 5.14 11.01 8.33
CA HIS A 72 3.70 11.16 8.60
C HIS A 72 2.97 9.84 8.84
N PHE A 73 3.48 8.73 8.31
CA PHE A 73 2.83 7.41 8.38
C PHE A 73 3.66 6.39 9.16
N GLN A 74 4.67 6.82 9.90
CA GLN A 74 5.59 5.91 10.60
C GLN A 74 4.86 4.94 11.54
N SER A 75 3.93 5.44 12.37
CA SER A 75 3.21 4.60 13.33
C SER A 75 2.41 3.49 12.65
N ILE A 76 1.64 3.82 11.61
CA ILE A 76 0.81 2.83 10.91
C ILE A 76 1.64 1.84 10.10
N ILE A 77 2.78 2.27 9.54
CA ILE A 77 3.74 1.38 8.88
C ILE A 77 4.30 0.39 9.90
N PHE A 78 4.71 0.88 11.08
CA PHE A 78 5.25 0.05 12.15
C PHE A 78 4.21 -0.97 12.65
N ASP A 79 2.99 -0.52 12.94
CA ASP A 79 1.91 -1.39 13.44
C ASP A 79 1.61 -2.51 12.42
N LEU A 80 1.41 -2.16 11.14
CA LEU A 80 1.18 -3.16 10.09
C LEU A 80 2.36 -4.11 9.89
N SER A 81 3.60 -3.62 10.01
CA SER A 81 4.78 -4.47 9.88
C SER A 81 4.88 -5.52 10.99
N LEU A 82 4.42 -5.19 12.21
CA LEU A 82 4.37 -6.13 13.32
C LEU A 82 3.25 -7.16 13.12
N GLU A 83 2.06 -6.69 12.73
CA GLU A 83 0.92 -7.57 12.47
C GLU A 83 1.23 -8.60 11.36
N TYR A 84 1.78 -8.16 10.22
CA TYR A 84 2.12 -9.06 9.13
C TYR A 84 3.32 -9.97 9.45
N ALA A 85 4.25 -9.54 10.30
CA ALA A 85 5.31 -10.43 10.80
C ALA A 85 4.71 -11.57 11.63
N THR A 86 3.72 -11.30 12.48
CA THR A 86 3.06 -12.34 13.29
C THR A 86 2.20 -13.29 12.46
N ASP A 87 1.62 -12.82 11.36
CA ASP A 87 0.85 -13.69 10.45
C ASP A 87 1.74 -14.69 9.70
N LEU A 88 3.00 -14.34 9.40
CA LEU A 88 3.97 -15.24 8.78
C LEU A 88 4.42 -16.37 9.73
N ASP A 89 4.47 -16.11 11.04
CA ASP A 89 4.85 -17.09 12.06
C ASP A 89 3.66 -18.00 12.48
N GLY A 90 2.42 -17.60 12.23
CA GLY A 90 1.23 -18.40 12.56
C GLY A 90 1.05 -19.67 11.70
N ASP A 91 1.76 -19.77 10.58
CA ASP A 91 1.63 -20.89 9.62
C ASP A 91 2.70 -22.00 9.85
N VAL A 92 3.66 -21.80 10.76
CA VAL A 92 4.73 -22.78 11.05
C VAL A 92 4.39 -23.80 12.16
N ASP A 93 3.27 -23.66 12.87
CA ASP A 93 2.93 -24.53 14.01
C ASP A 93 1.85 -25.61 13.74
N ALA A 94 1.32 -25.73 12.52
CA ALA A 94 0.21 -26.64 12.23
C ALA A 94 0.60 -28.09 11.83
N ASP A 95 1.88 -28.42 11.64
CA ASP A 95 2.30 -29.74 11.10
C ASP A 95 3.39 -30.48 11.90
N GLN A 96 3.46 -30.30 13.23
CA GLN A 96 4.33 -31.14 14.09
C GLN A 96 3.58 -31.99 15.12
N SER A 97 2.34 -32.39 14.81
CA SER A 97 1.63 -33.39 15.60
C SER A 97 0.98 -34.44 14.72
N THR A 98 1.77 -35.29 14.06
CA THR A 98 1.32 -36.63 13.64
C THR A 98 2.52 -37.57 13.49
N ILE A 99 2.60 -38.50 14.46
CA ILE A 99 3.32 -39.80 14.52
C ILE A 99 4.79 -39.77 14.92
#